data_AF-A0A286TXV8-F1
#
_entry.id   AF-A0A286TXV8-F1
#
_cell.length_a   1.000
_cell.length_b   1.000
_cell.length_c   1.000
_cell.angle_alpha   90.00
_cell.angle_beta   90.00
_cell.angle_gamma   90.00
#
_symmetry.space_group_name_H-M   'P 1'
#
loop_
_entity.id
_entity.type
_entity.pdbx_description
1 polymer ?
#
loop_
_entity_poly.entity_id
_entity_poly.type
_entity_poly.pdbx_seq_one_letter_code
_entity_poly.pdbx_strand_id
1 'polypeptide(L)' 'MGIARRDLDWKTQFETAITSEKTEEIRKNRPPIEDETCTMCSSVFSLKGVMEYYEDDLKDSRKKNYSAALQI' A
#
# COMPACT_ATOMS: atom_id res chain seq x y z
N MET A 1 6.96 1.67 -3.61
CA MET A 1 5.66 1.05 -3.94
C MET A 1 5.30 -0.16 -3.08
N GLY A 2 6.09 -1.25 -3.03
CA GLY A 2 5.71 -2.49 -2.30
C GLY A 2 5.42 -2.32 -0.80
N ILE A 3 6.26 -1.56 -0.08
CA ILE A 3 6.04 -1.24 1.34
C ILE A 3 4.74 -0.45 1.55
N ALA A 4 4.48 0.54 0.68
CA ALA A 4 3.24 1.32 0.74
C ALA A 4 2.00 0.45 0.50
N ARG A 5 2.08 -0.55 -0.39
CA ARG A 5 1.00 -1.51 -0.63
C ARG A 5 0.75 -2.42 0.57
N ARG A 6 1.81 -2.89 1.24
CA ARG A 6 1.70 -3.67 2.48
C ARG A 6 0.98 -2.85 3.55
N ASP A 7 1.41 -1.62 3.77
CA ASP A 7 0.88 -0.74 4.82
C ASP A 7 -0.48 -0.08 4.45
N LEU A 8 -1.09 -0.46 3.32
CA LEU A 8 -2.32 0.16 2.79
C LEU A 8 -2.22 1.69 2.59
N ASP A 9 -1.00 2.21 2.40
CA ASP A 9 -0.70 3.61 2.12
C ASP A 9 -0.93 3.90 0.63
N TRP A 10 -2.20 4.01 0.25
CA TRP A 10 -2.63 4.20 -1.14
C TRP A 10 -2.01 5.43 -1.80
N LYS A 11 -1.89 6.53 -1.05
CA LYS A 11 -1.27 7.77 -1.53
C LYS A 11 0.18 7.53 -1.97
N THR A 12 1.02 7.00 -1.07
CA THR A 12 2.42 6.71 -1.40
C THR A 12 2.52 5.64 -2.49
N GLN A 13 1.58 4.69 -2.53
CA GLN A 13 1.56 3.65 -3.56
C GLN A 13 1.32 4.24 -4.96
N PHE A 14 0.39 5.19 -5.11
CA PHE A 14 0.13 5.86 -6.39
C PHE A 14 1.29 6.77 -6.79
N GLU A 15 1.79 7.60 -5.86
CA GLU A 15 2.93 8.49 -6.10
C GLU A 15 4.20 7.74 -6.55
N THR A 16 4.40 6.51 -6.08
CA THR A 16 5.57 5.69 -6.42
C THR A 16 5.31 4.62 -7.48
N ALA A 17 4.11 4.58 -8.07
CA ALA A 17 3.80 3.69 -9.18
C ALA A 17 4.41 4.23 -10.48
N ILE A 18 4.83 3.33 -11.38
CA ILE A 18 5.32 3.69 -12.72
C ILE A 18 4.24 4.48 -13.49
N THR A 19 2.97 4.13 -13.28
CA THR A 19 1.79 4.76 -13.91
C THR A 19 0.82 5.29 -12.83
N SER A 20 1.26 6.32 -12.10
CA SER A 20 0.51 6.98 -11.01
C SER A 20 -0.97 7.24 -11.37
N GLU A 21 -1.21 8.04 -12.42
CA GLU A 21 -2.55 8.46 -12.84
C GLU A 21 -3.46 7.26 -13.17
N LYS A 22 -2.90 6.25 -13.86
CA LYS A 22 -3.67 5.06 -14.22
C LYS A 22 -4.05 4.23 -13.01
N THR A 23 -3.19 4.19 -12.00
CA THR A 23 -3.42 3.41 -10.78
C THR A 23 -4.54 4.03 -9.95
N GLU A 24 -4.57 5.36 -9.85
CA GLU A 24 -5.66 6.10 -9.20
C GLU A 24 -6.98 5.93 -9.96
N GLU A 25 -6.96 6.06 -11.29
CA GLU A 25 -8.13 5.87 -12.15
C GLU A 25 -8.75 4.46 -11.97
N ILE A 26 -7.92 3.41 -11.92
CA ILE A 26 -8.39 2.04 -11.73
C ILE A 26 -9.10 1.87 -10.39
N ARG A 27 -8.55 2.41 -9.30
CA ARG A 27 -9.18 2.30 -7.97
C ARG A 27 -10.49 3.10 -7.91
N LYS A 28 -10.53 4.28 -8.53
CA LYS A 28 -11.75 5.09 -8.62
C LYS A 28 -12.85 4.38 -9.42
N ASN A 29 -12.50 3.75 -10.54
CA ASN A 29 -13.45 3.04 -11.40
C ASN A 29 -13.88 1.68 -10.85
N ARG A 30 -13.12 1.11 -9.91
CA ARG A 30 -13.39 -0.19 -9.30
C ARG A 30 -13.24 -0.09 -7.79
N PRO A 31 -14.08 0.70 -7.09
CA PRO A 31 -13.90 0.94 -5.66
C PRO A 31 -14.01 -0.38 -4.88
N PRO A 32 -13.19 -0.58 -3.83
CA PRO A 32 -13.37 -1.72 -2.95
C PRO A 32 -14.65 -1.57 -2.12
N ILE A 33 -15.16 -2.68 -1.58
CA ILE A 33 -16.30 -2.66 -0.66
C ILE A 33 -15.94 -1.96 0.65
N GLU A 34 -14.69 -2.11 1.10
CA GLU A 34 -14.12 -1.44 2.28
C GLU A 34 -12.85 -0.67 1.90
N ASP A 35 -12.69 0.55 2.39
CA ASP A 35 -11.55 1.43 2.05
C ASP A 35 -10.17 0.81 2.35
N GLU A 36 -10.10 -0.01 3.40
CA GLU A 36 -8.90 -0.71 3.85
C GLU A 36 -8.60 -1.99 3.06
N THR A 37 -9.27 -2.20 1.93
CA THR A 37 -9.12 -3.42 1.15
C THR A 37 -8.75 -3.12 -0.29
N CYS A 38 -8.26 -4.16 -0.96
CA CYS A 38 -8.01 -4.11 -2.39
C CYS A 38 -9.32 -4.33 -3.14
N THR A 39 -9.42 -3.74 -4.34
CA THR A 39 -10.57 -3.85 -5.24
C THR A 39 -10.91 -5.28 -5.65
N MET A 40 -9.97 -6.23 -5.48
CA MET A 40 -10.14 -7.65 -5.75
C MET A 40 -10.50 -8.48 -4.52
N CYS A 41 -10.21 -7.99 -3.31
CA CYS A 41 -10.09 -8.82 -2.12
C CYS A 41 -11.32 -8.72 -1.20
N SER A 42 -12.07 -7.62 -1.29
CA SER A 42 -13.27 -7.34 -0.50
C SER A 42 -13.11 -7.83 0.96
N SER A 43 -13.93 -8.79 1.42
CA SER A 43 -13.98 -9.29 2.79
C SER A 43 -12.87 -10.29 3.18
N VAL A 44 -12.06 -10.79 2.24
CA VAL A 44 -11.03 -11.81 2.49
C VAL A 44 -9.64 -11.23 2.21
N PHE A 45 -9.31 -10.13 2.90
CA PHE A 45 -8.05 -9.44 2.68
C PHE A 45 -6.90 -10.18 3.38
N SER A 46 -6.22 -11.04 2.63
CA SER A 46 -5.09 -11.87 3.10
C SER A 46 -3.96 -11.06 3.75
N LEU A 47 -3.75 -9.82 3.31
CA LEU A 47 -2.69 -8.96 3.85
C LEU A 47 -2.97 -8.48 5.27
N LYS A 48 -4.24 -8.32 5.69
CA LYS A 48 -4.58 -7.91 7.07
C LYS A 48 -4.08 -8.95 8.08
N GLY A 49 -4.41 -10.23 7.85
CA GLY A 49 -3.96 -11.31 8.74
C GLY A 49 -2.44 -11.51 8.73
N VAL A 50 -1.77 -11.30 7.59
CA VAL A 50 -0.30 -11.35 7.52
C VAL A 50 0.32 -10.18 8.30
N MET A 51 -0.22 -8.97 8.18
CA MET A 51 0.30 -7.81 8.92
C MET A 51 0.13 -7.96 10.43
N GLU A 52 -1.03 -8.46 10.88
CA GLU A 52 -1.28 -8.76 12.29
C GLU A 52 -0.29 -9.80 12.82
N TYR A 53 -0.04 -10.87 12.06
CA TYR A 53 0.90 -11.90 12.45
C TYR A 53 2.35 -11.39 12.59
N TYR A 54 2.77 -10.47 11.73
CA TYR A 54 4.13 -9.90 11.72
C TYR A 54 4.20 -8.52 12.40
N GLU A 55 3.21 -8.13 13.21
CA GLU A 55 3.13 -6.76 13.74
C GLU A 55 4.44 -6.33 14.45
N ASP A 56 5.00 -7.21 15.28
CA ASP A 56 6.24 -6.95 16.01
C ASP A 56 7.44 -6.72 15.08
N ASP A 57 7.59 -7.53 14.03
CA ASP A 57 8.66 -7.38 13.03
C ASP A 57 8.49 -6.10 12.19
N LEU A 58 7.25 -5.62 12.04
CA LEU A 58 6.91 -4.47 11.22
C LEU A 58 7.05 -3.12 11.93
N LYS A 59 7.10 -3.09 13.27
CA LYS A 59 7.18 -1.85 14.07
C LYS A 59 8.36 -0.94 13.68
N ASP A 60 9.50 -1.52 13.36
CA ASP A 60 10.72 -0.77 12.99
C ASP A 60 10.93 -0.61 11.47
N SER A 61 10.06 -1.21 10.66
CA SER A 61 10.19 -1.28 9.20
C SER A 61 9.98 0.07 8.49
N ARG A 62 9.23 1.01 9.10
CA ARG A 62 8.82 2.28 8.48
C ARG A 62 9.82 3.42 8.71
N LYS A 63 11.13 3.20 8.55
CA LYS A 63 12.08 4.33 8.48
C LYS A 63 12.05 4.97 7.08
N LYS A 64 11.13 5.92 6.87
CA LYS A 64 11.16 6.82 5.70
C LYS A 64 12.15 7.96 5.96
N ASN A 65 13.25 8.02 5.20
CA ASN A 65 13.85 9.29 4.81
C ASN A 65 13.75 9.39 3.29
N TYR A 66 12.89 10.27 2.77
CA TYR A 66 12.83 10.58 1.33
C TYR A 66 14.18 11.09 0.80
N SER A 67 15.03 11.67 1.67
CA SER A 67 16.41 12.04 1.35
C SER A 67 17.34 10.87 1.06
N ALA A 68 17.06 9.65 1.56
CA ALA A 68 17.93 8.50 1.35
C ALA A 68 17.69 7.80 0.00
N ALA A 69 16.51 8.00 -0.61
CA ALA A 69 16.14 7.40 -1.89
C ALA A 69 16.58 8.25 -3.11
N LEU A 70 17.03 9.49 -2.89
CA LEU A 70 17.47 10.46 -3.90
C LEU A 70 18.99 10.69 -3.92
N GLN A 71 19.77 9.93 -3.15
CA GLN A 71 21.24 10.00 -3.10
C GLN A 71 21.93 8.99 -4.04
N ILE A 72 21.47 8.90 -5.29
CA ILE A 72 22.23 8.26 -6.37
C ILE A 72 22.23 9.21 -7.56
#